data_AF-A0A5J4P9M2-F1
#
_entry.id   AF-A0A5J4P9M2-F1
#
_cell.length_a   1.000
_cell.length_b   1.000
_cell.length_c   1.000
_cell.angle_alpha   90.00
_cell.angle_beta   90.00
_cell.angle_gamma   90.00
#
_symmetry.space_group_name_H-M   'P 1'
#
loop_
_entity.id
_entity.type
_entity.pdbx_description
1 polymer ?
#
loop_
_entity_poly.entity_id
_entity_poly.type
_entity_poly.pdbx_seq_one_letter_code
_entity_poly.pdbx_strand_id
1 'polypeptide(L)'
;RFFLIELENDYSKADLKELLLKISTNWTKISKREINPFCPYIYLDKIKDEELIELKTVLSREDNFMFIDGYNFKGADFSTESIIQKPNINNPIRLKLIDTLDNLKLVLQKKNKDIYQFYLSTPYFEVDNQYIQNIKIQIKELKSIKEII
;
A
#
# COMPACT_ATOMS: atom_id res chain seq x y z
N ARG A 1 8.15 1.88 -2.81
CA ARG A 1 7.28 2.95 -3.36
C ARG A 1 6.00 2.93 -2.57
N PHE A 2 5.39 4.08 -2.39
CA PHE A 2 4.10 4.22 -1.73
C PHE A 2 3.04 4.47 -2.80
N PHE A 3 1.91 3.79 -2.69
CA PHE A 3 0.73 4.02 -3.50
C PHE A 3 -0.36 4.50 -2.56
N LEU A 4 -0.75 5.75 -2.71
CA LEU A 4 -1.82 6.40 -1.98
C LEU A 4 -3.00 6.44 -2.94
N ILE A 5 -4.09 5.75 -2.63
CA ILE A 5 -5.21 5.56 -3.55
C ILE A 5 -6.48 6.10 -2.90
N GLU A 6 -7.04 7.17 -3.47
CA GLU A 6 -8.38 7.65 -3.11
C GLU A 6 -9.45 6.74 -3.71
N LEU A 7 -10.40 6.31 -2.87
CA LEU A 7 -11.54 5.51 -3.28
C LEU A 7 -12.78 6.38 -3.54
N GLU A 8 -13.54 6.00 -4.56
CA GLU A 8 -14.89 6.51 -4.82
C GLU A 8 -15.85 6.05 -3.73
N ASN A 9 -17.03 6.65 -3.60
CA ASN A 9 -17.99 6.22 -2.56
C ASN A 9 -18.58 4.82 -2.84
N ASP A 10 -18.66 4.42 -4.11
CA ASP A 10 -19.29 3.20 -4.62
C ASP A 10 -18.30 2.30 -5.37
N TYR A 11 -17.03 2.35 -4.97
CA TYR A 11 -15.98 1.53 -5.57
C TYR A 11 -16.27 0.02 -5.47
N SER A 12 -15.84 -0.73 -6.48
CA SER A 12 -15.94 -2.19 -6.52
C SER A 12 -14.85 -2.84 -5.66
N LYS A 13 -15.25 -3.59 -4.63
CA LYS A 13 -14.32 -4.37 -3.77
C LYS A 13 -13.50 -5.38 -4.58
N ALA A 14 -14.09 -5.96 -5.62
CA ALA A 14 -13.39 -6.88 -6.53
C ALA A 14 -12.31 -6.15 -7.34
N ASP A 15 -12.64 -4.97 -7.88
CA ASP A 15 -11.67 -4.17 -8.64
C ASP A 15 -10.53 -3.67 -7.76
N LEU A 16 -10.82 -3.28 -6.51
CA LEU A 16 -9.80 -2.88 -5.54
C LEU A 16 -8.85 -4.04 -5.23
N LYS A 17 -9.39 -5.22 -4.92
CA LYS A 17 -8.57 -6.43 -4.69
C LYS A 17 -7.66 -6.71 -5.89
N GLU A 18 -8.22 -6.74 -7.09
CA GLU A 18 -7.47 -7.00 -8.32
C GLU A 18 -6.37 -5.95 -8.55
N LEU A 19 -6.67 -4.68 -8.27
CA LEU A 19 -5.69 -3.60 -8.33
C LEU A 19 -4.54 -3.84 -7.35
N LEU A 20 -4.81 -4.20 -6.09
CA LEU A 20 -3.77 -4.47 -5.11
C LEU A 20 -2.89 -5.67 -5.49
N LEU A 21 -3.49 -6.73 -6.04
CA LEU A 21 -2.75 -7.88 -6.56
C LEU A 21 -1.89 -7.49 -7.77
N LYS A 22 -2.41 -6.63 -8.67
CA LYS A 22 -1.65 -6.10 -9.80
C LYS A 22 -0.48 -5.24 -9.33
N ILE A 23 -0.69 -4.30 -8.40
CA ILE A 23 0.38 -3.48 -7.82
C ILE A 23 1.44 -4.38 -7.18
N SER A 24 1.03 -5.34 -6.35
CA SER A 24 1.96 -6.30 -5.75
C SER A 24 2.78 -7.04 -6.80
N THR A 25 2.14 -7.49 -7.89
CA THR A 25 2.82 -8.24 -8.96
C THR A 25 3.84 -7.38 -9.70
N ASN A 26 3.47 -6.15 -10.07
CA ASN A 26 4.33 -5.22 -10.82
C ASN A 26 5.45 -4.63 -9.94
N TRP A 27 5.20 -4.48 -8.63
CA TRP A 27 6.05 -3.69 -7.73
C TRP A 27 6.64 -4.50 -6.57
N THR A 28 6.73 -5.82 -6.70
CA THR A 28 7.45 -6.71 -5.78
C THR A 28 8.55 -7.48 -6.48
N LYS A 29 9.73 -7.50 -5.88
CA LYS A 29 10.85 -8.32 -6.34
C LYS A 29 11.55 -8.94 -5.14
N ILE A 30 11.32 -10.23 -4.92
CA ILE A 30 11.81 -10.97 -3.74
C ILE A 30 12.50 -12.30 -4.11
N SER A 31 12.89 -12.45 -5.38
CA SER A 31 13.54 -13.68 -5.85
C SER A 31 14.89 -13.89 -5.16
N LYS A 32 15.36 -15.15 -5.09
CA LYS A 32 16.64 -15.50 -4.46
C LYS A 32 17.85 -14.73 -5.01
N ARG A 33 17.77 -14.24 -6.24
CA ARG A 33 18.84 -13.51 -6.93
C ARG A 33 18.73 -11.99 -6.77
N GLU A 34 17.63 -11.48 -6.21
CA GLU A 34 17.46 -10.05 -6.02
C GLU A 34 18.28 -9.58 -4.82
N ILE A 35 19.25 -8.69 -5.07
CA ILE A 35 20.16 -8.15 -4.06
C ILE A 35 19.42 -7.17 -3.15
N ASN A 36 18.49 -6.39 -3.73
CA ASN A 36 17.74 -5.35 -3.05
C ASN A 36 16.24 -5.65 -3.11
N PRO A 37 15.76 -6.69 -2.40
CA PRO A 37 14.37 -7.07 -2.50
C PRO A 37 13.45 -6.00 -1.92
N PHE A 38 12.30 -5.82 -2.57
CA PHE A 38 11.34 -4.78 -2.25
C PHE A 38 9.91 -5.24 -2.52
N CYS A 39 8.96 -4.54 -1.89
CA CYS A 39 7.52 -4.64 -2.13
C CYS A 39 6.88 -3.24 -1.91
N PRO A 40 5.65 -3.01 -2.38
CA PRO A 40 4.98 -1.72 -2.28
C PRO A 40 4.34 -1.51 -0.90
N TYR A 41 4.23 -0.24 -0.53
CA TYR A 41 3.39 0.23 0.57
C TYR A 41 2.11 0.82 -0.02
N ILE A 42 0.96 0.53 0.56
CA ILE A 42 -0.34 1.00 0.10
C ILE A 42 -1.04 1.72 1.24
N TYR A 43 -1.61 2.87 0.94
CA TYR A 43 -2.59 3.56 1.76
C TYR A 43 -3.87 3.74 0.94
N LEU A 44 -5.03 3.47 1.55
CA LEU A 44 -6.33 3.62 0.91
C LEU A 44 -7.07 4.76 1.60
N ASP A 45 -7.28 5.86 0.89
CA ASP A 45 -8.05 6.99 1.40
C ASP A 45 -9.55 6.73 1.25
N LYS A 46 -10.35 7.23 2.20
CA LYS A 46 -11.81 7.07 2.29
C LYS A 46 -12.37 5.64 2.43
N ILE A 47 -11.52 4.64 2.65
CA ILE A 47 -12.00 3.30 3.03
C ILE A 47 -12.57 3.31 4.45
N LYS A 48 -13.69 2.64 4.69
CA LYS A 48 -14.22 2.43 6.05
C LYS A 48 -13.46 1.29 6.74
N ASP A 49 -13.32 1.35 8.06
CA ASP A 49 -12.61 0.32 8.83
C ASP A 49 -13.16 -1.10 8.60
N GLU A 50 -14.48 -1.25 8.56
CA GLU A 50 -15.14 -2.53 8.29
C GLU A 50 -14.78 -3.07 6.90
N GLU A 51 -14.72 -2.21 5.88
CA GLU A 51 -14.37 -2.57 4.51
C GLU A 51 -12.87 -2.88 4.38
N LEU A 52 -12.01 -2.18 5.13
CA LEU A 52 -10.59 -2.49 5.20
C LEU A 52 -10.34 -3.86 5.85
N ILE A 53 -11.09 -4.19 6.91
CA ILE A 53 -11.04 -5.52 7.55
C ILE A 53 -11.49 -6.59 6.55
N GLU A 54 -12.59 -6.38 5.84
CA GLU A 54 -13.05 -7.31 4.79
C GLU A 54 -12.00 -7.50 3.69
N LEU A 55 -11.40 -6.42 3.20
CA LEU A 55 -10.36 -6.45 2.19
C LEU A 55 -9.14 -7.26 2.65
N LYS A 56 -8.63 -6.96 3.86
CA LYS A 56 -7.53 -7.71 4.50
C LYS A 56 -7.87 -9.20 4.63
N THR A 57 -9.10 -9.50 5.02
CA THR A 57 -9.59 -10.89 5.18
C THR A 57 -9.65 -11.64 3.85
N VAL A 58 -10.05 -10.97 2.76
CA VAL A 58 -10.06 -11.59 1.43
C VAL A 58 -8.62 -11.75 0.92
N LEU A 59 -7.76 -10.75 1.08
CA LEU A 59 -6.35 -10.84 0.68
C LEU A 59 -5.58 -11.91 1.45
N SER A 60 -5.89 -12.15 2.73
CA SER A 60 -5.21 -13.18 3.53
C SER A 60 -5.54 -14.61 3.08
N ARG A 61 -6.56 -14.78 2.24
CA ARG A 61 -6.95 -16.07 1.64
C ARG A 61 -6.33 -16.29 0.26
N GLU A 62 -5.61 -15.30 -0.28
CA GLU A 62 -4.94 -15.43 -1.57
C GLU A 62 -3.68 -16.31 -1.44
N ASP A 63 -3.56 -17.29 -2.33
CA ASP A 63 -2.44 -18.22 -2.32
C ASP A 63 -1.11 -17.50 -2.54
N ASN A 64 -0.13 -17.80 -1.69
CA ASN A 64 1.21 -17.23 -1.74
C ASN A 64 1.24 -15.69 -1.70
N PHE A 65 0.25 -15.07 -1.05
CA PHE A 65 0.16 -13.62 -0.88
C PHE A 65 0.27 -13.24 0.59
N MET A 66 1.48 -12.92 1.04
CA MET A 66 1.71 -12.41 2.38
C MET A 66 1.68 -10.88 2.37
N PHE A 67 0.84 -10.28 3.20
CA PHE A 67 0.91 -8.85 3.50
C PHE A 67 1.12 -8.64 5.00
N ILE A 68 1.56 -7.43 5.36
CA ILE A 68 1.64 -6.97 6.75
C ILE A 68 1.04 -5.57 6.85
N ASP A 69 0.61 -5.18 8.04
CA ASP A 69 -0.03 -3.88 8.29
C ASP A 69 0.56 -3.07 9.45
N GLY A 70 1.64 -3.58 10.05
CA GLY A 70 2.35 -2.89 11.13
C GLY A 70 1.86 -3.19 12.54
N TYR A 71 0.90 -4.11 12.70
CA TYR A 71 0.41 -4.55 14.00
C TYR A 71 0.87 -5.98 14.30
N ASN A 72 1.64 -6.15 15.38
CA ASN A 72 2.26 -7.44 15.70
C ASN A 72 1.28 -8.47 16.28
N PHE A 73 0.21 -8.01 16.92
CA PHE A 73 -0.81 -8.85 17.53
C PHE A 73 -2.11 -8.04 17.69
N LYS A 74 -3.20 -8.73 18.01
CA LYS A 74 -4.52 -8.10 18.18
C LYS A 74 -4.49 -7.08 19.32
N GLY A 75 -4.86 -5.84 19.02
CA GLY A 75 -4.86 -4.73 19.98
C GLY A 75 -3.48 -4.12 20.24
N ALA A 76 -2.45 -4.49 19.48
CA ALA A 76 -1.17 -3.81 19.53
C ALA A 76 -1.27 -2.38 18.99
N ASP A 77 -0.35 -1.52 19.43
CA ASP A 77 -0.09 -0.24 18.78
C ASP A 77 0.62 -0.45 17.44
N PHE A 78 0.54 0.57 16.56
CA PHE A 78 1.24 0.56 15.29
C PHE A 78 2.76 0.57 15.51
N SER A 79 3.46 -0.33 14.82
CA SER A 79 4.91 -0.47 14.89
C SER A 79 5.55 -0.18 13.54
N THR A 80 6.32 0.92 13.47
CA THR A 80 7.13 1.23 12.29
C THR A 80 8.13 0.12 11.98
N GLU A 81 8.72 -0.50 13.01
CA GLU A 81 9.65 -1.62 12.84
C GLU A 81 8.96 -2.84 12.23
N SER A 82 7.73 -3.13 12.66
CA SER A 82 6.93 -4.21 12.11
C SER A 82 6.64 -3.99 10.63
N ILE A 83 6.15 -2.80 10.23
CA ILE A 83 5.80 -2.57 8.84
C ILE A 83 7.02 -2.38 7.92
N ILE A 84 8.18 -1.95 8.42
CA ILE A 84 9.39 -1.78 7.59
C ILE A 84 10.19 -3.06 7.38
N GLN A 85 9.76 -4.20 7.93
CA GLN A 85 10.38 -5.51 7.73
C GLN A 85 10.78 -5.75 6.27
N LYS A 86 12.01 -6.25 6.07
CA LYS A 86 12.57 -6.42 4.72
C LYS A 86 11.93 -7.63 4.04
N PRO A 87 11.25 -7.45 2.89
CA PRO A 87 10.72 -8.57 2.12
C PRO A 87 11.88 -9.34 1.49
N ASN A 88 11.79 -10.67 1.40
CA ASN A 88 12.75 -11.54 0.70
C ASN A 88 12.13 -12.94 0.49
N ILE A 89 12.88 -13.89 -0.08
CA ILE A 89 12.37 -15.23 -0.33
C ILE A 89 11.94 -15.99 0.95
N ASN A 90 12.62 -15.75 2.07
CA ASN A 90 12.30 -16.38 3.37
C ASN A 90 11.30 -15.56 4.19
N ASN A 91 11.07 -14.31 3.81
CA ASN A 91 10.06 -13.42 4.40
C ASN A 91 9.22 -12.83 3.25
N PRO A 92 8.30 -13.63 2.66
CA PRO A 92 7.74 -13.37 1.33
C PRO A 92 6.64 -12.30 1.32
N ILE A 93 6.83 -11.22 2.08
CA ILE A 93 5.94 -10.05 2.12
C ILE A 93 5.85 -9.45 0.72
N ARG A 94 4.64 -9.44 0.18
CA ARG A 94 4.30 -8.95 -1.17
C ARG A 94 3.64 -7.59 -1.16
N LEU A 95 3.09 -7.17 -0.04
CA LEU A 95 2.42 -5.89 0.08
C LEU A 95 2.42 -5.44 1.54
N LYS A 96 2.44 -4.12 1.77
CA LYS A 96 2.37 -3.53 3.10
C LYS A 96 1.21 -2.55 3.15
N LEU A 97 0.19 -2.85 3.94
CA LEU A 97 -0.99 -2.00 4.10
C LEU A 97 -0.76 -1.00 5.23
N ILE A 98 -1.03 0.27 4.98
CA ILE A 98 -0.97 1.33 5.98
C ILE A 98 -2.40 1.79 6.19
N ASP A 99 -2.87 1.71 7.44
CA ASP A 99 -4.30 1.93 7.74
C ASP A 99 -4.66 3.41 7.84
N THR A 100 -3.72 4.28 8.22
CA THR A 100 -3.99 5.72 8.48
C THR A 100 -2.90 6.63 7.91
N LEU A 101 -3.26 7.89 7.64
CA LEU A 101 -2.29 8.91 7.22
C LEU A 101 -1.21 9.17 8.28
N ASP A 102 -1.55 9.06 9.56
CA ASP A 102 -0.56 9.26 10.62
C ASP A 102 0.46 8.12 10.66
N ASN A 103 0.00 6.87 10.48
CA ASN A 103 0.90 5.73 10.28
C ASN A 103 1.79 5.93 9.04
N LEU A 104 1.23 6.43 7.94
CA LEU A 104 2.00 6.74 6.73
C LEU A 104 3.12 7.75 7.01
N LYS A 105 2.83 8.86 7.70
CA LYS A 105 3.82 9.87 8.08
C LYS A 105 4.96 9.24 8.90
N LEU A 106 4.64 8.37 9.86
CA LEU A 106 5.64 7.66 10.68
C LEU A 106 6.54 6.76 9.82
N VAL A 107 5.98 6.06 8.83
CA VAL A 107 6.78 5.21 7.93
C VAL A 107 7.69 6.04 7.02
N LEU A 108 7.19 7.17 6.49
CA LEU A 108 7.95 8.06 5.61
C LEU A 108 9.16 8.70 6.30
N GLN A 109 9.12 8.89 7.62
CA GLN A 109 10.30 9.32 8.41
C GLN A 109 11.46 8.31 8.36
N LYS A 110 11.17 7.02 8.14
CA LYS A 110 12.16 5.94 8.08
C LYS A 110 12.48 5.49 6.65
N LYS A 111 11.62 5.80 5.68
CA LYS A 111 11.72 5.32 4.30
C LYS A 111 11.54 6.47 3.31
N ASN A 112 12.65 6.86 2.70
CA ASN A 112 12.65 7.83 1.60
C ASN A 112 12.39 7.09 0.28
N LYS A 113 11.11 6.92 -0.07
CA LYS A 113 10.68 6.31 -1.34
C LYS A 113 9.58 7.14 -1.96
N ASP A 114 9.59 7.19 -3.29
CA ASP A 114 8.61 7.93 -4.06
C ASP A 114 7.18 7.49 -3.75
N ILE A 115 6.31 8.49 -3.75
CA ILE A 115 4.88 8.42 -3.51
C ILE A 115 4.17 8.60 -4.86
N TYR A 116 3.29 7.66 -5.18
CA TYR A 116 2.32 7.78 -6.25
C TYR A 116 0.96 7.99 -5.59
N GLN A 117 0.41 9.19 -5.73
CA GLN A 117 -0.86 9.58 -5.13
C GLN A 117 -1.91 9.69 -6.22
N PHE A 118 -2.86 8.76 -6.20
CA PHE A 118 -4.03 8.73 -7.07
C PHE A 118 -5.20 9.39 -6.35
N TYR A 119 -5.77 10.43 -6.96
CA TYR A 119 -6.84 11.24 -6.37
C TYR A 119 -7.94 11.54 -7.41
N LEU A 120 -9.17 11.74 -6.94
CA LEU A 120 -10.35 12.00 -7.79
C LEU A 120 -10.51 13.50 -8.10
N SER A 121 -10.39 14.34 -7.07
CA SER A 121 -10.64 15.79 -7.19
C SER A 121 -9.39 16.61 -6.90
N THR A 122 -8.88 16.53 -5.67
CA THR A 122 -7.72 17.28 -5.19
C THR A 122 -6.77 16.34 -4.45
N PRO A 123 -5.44 16.50 -4.60
CA PRO A 123 -4.48 15.78 -3.80
C PRO A 123 -4.75 15.96 -2.30
N TYR A 124 -4.70 14.87 -1.53
CA TYR A 124 -5.02 14.83 -0.10
C TYR A 124 -3.79 14.63 0.79
N PHE A 125 -2.61 14.42 0.20
CA PHE A 125 -1.36 14.20 0.90
C PHE A 125 -0.23 15.06 0.34
N GLU A 126 0.44 15.77 1.24
CA GLU A 126 1.68 16.50 0.97
C GLU A 126 2.81 15.92 1.79
N VAL A 127 4.02 15.93 1.22
CA VAL A 127 5.23 15.45 1.88
C VAL A 127 6.17 16.61 2.12
N ASP A 128 6.55 16.82 3.38
CA ASP A 128 7.49 17.87 3.79
C ASP A 128 8.94 17.34 3.78
N ASN A 129 9.31 16.65 2.70
CA ASN A 129 10.65 16.11 2.51
C ASN A 129 11.05 16.23 1.04
N GLN A 130 12.00 17.12 0.76
CA GLN A 130 12.50 17.43 -0.59
C GLN A 130 13.11 16.23 -1.33
N TYR A 131 13.48 15.15 -0.62
CA TYR A 131 14.05 13.94 -1.22
C TYR A 131 13.00 12.89 -1.57
N ILE A 132 11.73 13.11 -1.24
CA ILE A 132 10.63 12.22 -1.58
C ILE A 132 9.84 12.87 -2.71
N GLN A 133 9.83 12.23 -3.88
CA GLN A 133 8.95 12.65 -4.96
C GLN A 133 7.50 12.28 -4.62
N ASN A 134 6.60 13.27 -4.71
CA ASN A 134 5.15 13.07 -4.60
C ASN A 134 4.52 13.26 -5.98
N ILE A 135 4.36 12.15 -6.70
CA ILE A 135 3.78 12.09 -8.04
C ILE A 135 2.26 12.08 -7.88
N LYS A 136 1.62 13.18 -8.27
CA LYS A 136 0.18 13.41 -8.13
C LYS A 136 -0.53 13.07 -9.44
N ILE A 137 -1.38 12.05 -9.43
CA ILE A 137 -2.08 11.53 -10.60
C ILE A 137 -3.59 11.64 -10.36
N GLN A 138 -4.27 12.48 -11.13
CA GLN A 138 -5.73 12.54 -11.08
C GLN A 138 -6.32 11.36 -11.86
N ILE A 139 -7.30 10.68 -11.26
CA ILE A 139 -8.05 9.58 -11.87
C ILE A 139 -9.54 9.90 -11.91
N LYS A 140 -10.26 9.29 -12.84
CA LYS A 140 -11.73 9.39 -12.90
C LYS A 140 -12.40 8.32 -12.05
N GLU A 141 -11.82 7.12 -12.07
CA GLU A 141 -12.32 5.95 -11.36
C GLU A 141 -11.17 5.02 -10.96
N LEU A 142 -11.41 4.14 -9.99
CA LEU A 142 -10.41 3.20 -9.47
C LEU A 142 -9.76 2.34 -10.58
N LYS A 143 -10.56 1.94 -11.58
CA LYS A 143 -10.10 1.09 -12.69
C LYS A 143 -9.03 1.76 -13.55
N SER A 144 -9.07 3.09 -13.68
CA SER A 144 -8.09 3.84 -14.47
C SER A 144 -6.65 3.65 -13.97
N ILE A 145 -6.47 3.37 -12.67
CA ILE A 145 -5.13 3.13 -12.11
C ILE A 145 -4.46 1.93 -12.80
N LYS A 146 -5.21 0.88 -13.12
CA LYS A 146 -4.66 -0.36 -13.73
C LYS A 146 -4.00 -0.09 -15.09
N GLU A 147 -4.37 0.97 -15.80
CA GLU A 147 -3.80 1.33 -17.10
C GLU A 147 -2.50 2.16 -16.96
N ILE A 148 -2.29 2.75 -15.78
CA ILE A 148 -1.15 3.62 -15.47
C ILE A 148 0.03 2.82 -14.90
N ILE A 149 -0.24 1.68 -14.23
CA ILE A 149 0.73 0.90 -13.45
C ILE A 149 1.20 -0.42 -14.08
#